data_AF-H9FL26-F1
#
_entry.id   AF-H9FL26-F1
#
_cell.length_a   1.000
_cell.length_b   1.000
_cell.length_c   1.000
_cell.angle_alpha   90.00
_cell.angle_beta   90.00
_cell.angle_gamma   90.00
#
_symmetry.space_group_name_H-M   'P 1'
#
loop_
_entity.id
_entity.type
_entity.pdbx_description
1 polymer ?
#
loop_
_entity_poly.entity_id
_entity_poly.type
_entity_poly.pdbx_seq_one_letter_code
_entity_poly.pdbx_strand_id
1 'polypeptide(L)'
;IDPRPTNQRINKHVNNDVNLRIQNLTILVRNIKTYYQEVLQQLIVMNLPNVLMIGRDPLSGKSMEEIKKVLLLVLGCAVQCERKEEFIERIKQLDIETQAGIVAHIQEVTHNQENVFDLQWLELPDVA
;
A
#
# COMPACT_ATOMS: atom_id res chain seq x y z
N ILE A 1 1.89 -2.74 11.02
CA ILE A 1 1.59 -1.44 10.38
C ILE A 1 0.32 -0.92 11.00
N ASP A 2 -0.84 -1.51 10.70
CA ASP A 2 -2.09 -1.28 11.43
C ASP A 2 -2.21 -2.30 12.59
N PRO A 3 -2.29 -1.86 13.87
CA PRO A 3 -2.50 -2.76 15.00
C PRO A 3 -3.97 -3.15 15.19
N ARG A 4 -4.91 -2.51 14.46
CA ARG A 4 -6.34 -2.81 14.60
C ARG A 4 -6.63 -4.25 14.18
N PRO A 5 -7.47 -4.99 14.93
CA PRO A 5 -7.77 -6.38 14.61
C PRO A 5 -8.53 -6.48 13.28
N THR A 6 -8.04 -7.32 12.38
CA THR A 6 -8.77 -7.68 11.16
C THR A 6 -9.45 -9.03 11.36
N ASN A 7 -10.79 -9.04 11.47
CA ASN A 7 -11.58 -10.26 11.66
C ASN A 7 -11.71 -11.12 10.37
N GLN A 8 -10.83 -10.93 9.39
CA GLN A 8 -10.88 -11.60 8.11
C GLN A 8 -10.06 -12.89 8.15
N ARG A 9 -10.65 -14.00 7.71
CA ARG A 9 -9.96 -15.28 7.59
C ARG A 9 -9.03 -15.25 6.38
N ILE A 10 -7.72 -15.36 6.62
CA ILE A 10 -6.71 -15.50 5.57
C ILE A 10 -6.43 -16.98 5.33
N ASN A 11 -6.36 -17.37 4.05
CA ASN A 11 -5.99 -18.73 3.68
C ASN A 11 -4.48 -18.93 3.89
N LYS A 12 -4.09 -19.77 4.85
CA LYS A 12 -2.68 -20.07 5.17
C LYS A 12 -2.05 -21.11 4.23
N HIS A 13 -2.86 -22.04 3.72
CA HIS A 13 -2.42 -23.11 2.81
C HIS A 13 -2.93 -22.84 1.39
N VAL A 14 -2.26 -21.94 0.67
CA VAL A 14 -2.67 -21.53 -0.67
C VAL A 14 -2.35 -22.59 -1.72
N ASN A 15 -1.27 -23.37 -1.56
CA ASN A 15 -0.88 -24.49 -2.45
C ASN A 15 -0.97 -24.15 -3.95
N ASN A 16 -0.56 -22.94 -4.34
CA ASN A 16 -0.69 -22.37 -5.69
C ASN A 16 -2.11 -22.23 -6.25
N ASP A 17 -3.15 -22.49 -5.46
CA ASP A 17 -4.54 -22.27 -5.84
C ASP A 17 -4.78 -20.79 -6.19
N VAL A 18 -5.23 -20.58 -7.43
CA VAL A 18 -5.46 -19.27 -8.02
C VAL A 18 -6.57 -18.53 -7.26
N ASN A 19 -7.65 -19.21 -6.88
CA ASN A 19 -8.77 -18.58 -6.21
C ASN A 19 -8.41 -18.16 -4.79
N LEU A 20 -7.68 -19.02 -4.04
CA LEU A 20 -7.21 -18.69 -2.70
C LEU A 20 -6.21 -17.53 -2.73
N ARG A 21 -5.33 -17.48 -3.73
CA ARG A 21 -4.41 -16.35 -3.95
C ARG A 21 -5.18 -15.05 -4.24
N ILE A 22 -6.14 -15.08 -5.16
CA ILE A 22 -7.00 -13.93 -5.48
C ILE A 22 -7.76 -13.45 -4.24
N GLN A 23 -8.32 -14.36 -3.44
CA GLN A 23 -9.02 -14.03 -2.21
C GLN A 23 -8.09 -13.31 -1.21
N ASN A 24 -6.91 -13.86 -0.95
CA ASN A 24 -5.93 -13.26 -0.05
C ASN A 24 -5.48 -11.87 -0.55
N LEU A 25 -5.22 -11.72 -1.85
CA LEU A 25 -4.86 -10.43 -2.45
C LEU A 25 -5.99 -9.42 -2.38
N THR A 26 -7.24 -9.85 -2.58
CA THR A 26 -8.43 -8.99 -2.46
C THR A 26 -8.57 -8.46 -1.04
N ILE A 27 -8.34 -9.32 -0.05
CA ILE A 27 -8.33 -8.94 1.36
C ILE A 27 -7.22 -7.92 1.62
N LEU A 28 -6.00 -8.18 1.15
CA LEU A 28 -4.87 -7.27 1.32
C LEU A 28 -5.15 -5.88 0.73
N VAL A 29 -5.55 -5.81 -0.54
CA VAL A 29 -5.84 -4.53 -1.22
C VAL A 29 -6.97 -3.77 -0.53
N ARG A 30 -8.00 -4.47 -0.04
CA ARG A 30 -9.07 -3.86 0.75
C ARG A 30 -8.53 -3.25 2.04
N ASN A 31 -7.71 -3.99 2.79
CA ASN A 31 -7.17 -3.51 4.07
C ASN A 31 -6.23 -2.32 3.88
N ILE A 32 -5.42 -2.33 2.81
CA ILE A 32 -4.61 -1.17 2.41
C ILE A 32 -5.50 0.04 2.17
N LYS A 33 -6.53 -0.09 1.32
CA LYS A 33 -7.45 1.02 1.01
C LYS A 33 -8.13 1.55 2.27
N THR A 34 -8.64 0.66 3.12
CA THR A 34 -9.27 1.02 4.40
C THR A 34 -8.29 1.74 5.31
N TYR A 35 -7.03 1.33 5.38
CA TYR A 35 -6.03 2.01 6.20
C TYR A 35 -5.75 3.43 5.72
N TYR A 36 -5.54 3.63 4.41
CA TYR A 36 -5.38 4.96 3.83
C TYR A 36 -6.58 5.86 4.16
N GLN A 37 -7.79 5.36 3.93
CA GLN A 37 -8.99 6.17 4.07
C GLN A 37 -9.36 6.47 5.53
N GLU A 38 -9.32 5.47 6.41
CA GLU A 38 -9.80 5.61 7.79
C GLU A 38 -8.74 6.08 8.77
N VAL A 39 -7.47 5.67 8.57
CA VAL A 39 -6.38 5.99 9.51
C VAL A 39 -5.60 7.18 9.03
N LEU A 40 -5.16 7.16 7.76
CA LEU A 40 -4.36 8.24 7.21
C LEU A 40 -5.19 9.43 6.74
N GLN A 41 -6.52 9.30 6.66
CA GLN A 41 -7.42 10.31 6.09
C GLN A 41 -6.99 10.71 4.67
N GLN A 42 -6.59 9.73 3.88
CA GLN A 42 -6.09 9.89 2.51
C GLN A 42 -6.87 9.01 1.53
N LEU A 43 -7.15 9.53 0.34
CA LEU A 43 -7.76 8.79 -0.76
C LEU A 43 -6.68 8.31 -1.74
N ILE A 44 -6.67 7.02 -2.05
CA ILE A 44 -5.83 6.48 -3.14
C ILE A 44 -6.48 6.87 -4.48
N VAL A 45 -5.79 7.70 -5.27
CA VAL A 45 -6.24 8.24 -6.55
C VAL A 45 -5.72 7.41 -7.73
N MET A 46 -4.51 6.86 -7.60
CA MET A 46 -3.97 5.96 -8.62
C MET A 46 -4.82 4.70 -8.78
N ASN A 47 -4.64 4.03 -9.92
CA ASN A 47 -5.27 2.74 -10.16
C ASN A 47 -4.86 1.71 -9.11
N LEU A 48 -5.85 1.10 -8.45
CA LEU A 48 -5.62 0.04 -7.47
C LEU A 48 -5.00 -1.21 -8.11
N PRO A 49 -4.23 -2.00 -7.35
CA PRO A 49 -3.61 -3.22 -7.87
C PRO A 49 -4.64 -4.23 -8.38
N ASN A 50 -4.44 -4.73 -9.61
CA ASN A 50 -5.31 -5.72 -10.22
C ASN A 50 -5.03 -7.14 -9.69
N VAL A 51 -5.76 -7.52 -8.64
CA VAL A 51 -5.61 -8.82 -7.96
C VAL A 51 -5.91 -10.03 -8.84
N LEU A 52 -6.75 -9.89 -9.88
CA LEU A 52 -7.05 -10.99 -10.81
C LEU A 52 -5.85 -11.28 -11.71
N MET A 53 -5.13 -10.23 -12.13
CA MET A 53 -3.92 -10.35 -12.93
C MET A 53 -2.81 -11.05 -12.14
N ILE A 54 -2.49 -10.52 -10.95
CA ILE A 54 -1.51 -11.10 -10.02
C ILE A 54 -1.90 -12.55 -9.68
N GLY A 55 -3.19 -12.76 -9.41
CA GLY A 55 -3.72 -14.06 -9.03
C GLY A 55 -3.56 -15.10 -10.13
N ARG A 56 -3.79 -14.77 -11.40
CA ARG A 56 -3.74 -15.76 -12.50
C ARG A 56 -2.33 -16.08 -12.95
N ASP A 57 -1.48 -15.07 -13.08
CA ASP A 57 -0.12 -15.24 -13.59
C ASP A 57 0.86 -14.33 -12.84
N PRO A 58 1.28 -14.71 -11.62
CA PRO A 58 2.08 -13.85 -10.74
C PRO A 58 3.48 -13.55 -11.28
N LEU A 59 3.99 -14.31 -12.26
CA LEU A 59 5.33 -14.16 -12.81
C LEU A 59 5.38 -13.39 -14.13
N SER A 60 4.22 -13.06 -14.72
CA SER A 60 4.19 -12.19 -15.89
C SER A 60 4.69 -10.78 -15.58
N GLY A 61 5.28 -10.13 -16.58
CA GLY A 61 5.71 -8.73 -16.46
C GLY A 61 4.57 -7.79 -16.07
N LYS A 62 3.34 -8.04 -16.57
CA LYS A 62 2.16 -7.24 -16.19
C LYS A 62 1.81 -7.41 -14.72
N SER A 63 1.84 -8.64 -14.19
CA SER A 63 1.59 -8.88 -12.77
C SER A 63 2.68 -8.29 -11.88
N MET A 64 3.93 -8.24 -12.34
CA MET A 64 5.00 -7.57 -11.60
C MET A 64 4.72 -6.07 -11.42
N GLU A 65 4.19 -5.40 -12.44
CA GLU A 65 3.76 -4.00 -12.30
C GLU A 65 2.61 -3.84 -11.29
N GLU A 66 1.66 -4.78 -11.27
CA GLU A 66 0.58 -4.75 -10.27
C GLU A 66 1.08 -5.07 -8.85
N ILE A 67 2.07 -5.96 -8.70
CA ILE A 67 2.72 -6.24 -7.41
C ILE A 67 3.51 -5.03 -6.93
N LYS A 68 4.20 -4.30 -7.82
CA LYS A 68 4.88 -3.05 -7.46
C LYS A 68 3.90 -2.04 -6.86
N LYS A 69 2.69 -1.89 -7.42
CA LYS A 69 1.65 -1.04 -6.82
C LYS A 69 1.24 -1.52 -5.42
N VAL A 70 1.11 -2.83 -5.19
CA VAL A 70 0.84 -3.37 -3.84
C VAL A 70 1.96 -2.96 -2.88
N LEU A 71 3.22 -3.19 -3.26
CA LEU A 71 4.38 -2.87 -2.41
C LEU A 71 4.49 -1.37 -2.14
N LEU A 72 4.26 -0.54 -3.16
CA LEU A 72 4.26 0.92 -3.06
C LEU A 72 3.23 1.42 -2.04
N LEU A 73 2.00 0.92 -2.11
CA LEU A 73 0.96 1.28 -1.14
C LEU A 73 1.25 0.74 0.27
N VAL A 74 1.80 -0.48 0.39
CA VAL A 74 2.21 -1.03 1.70
C VAL A 74 3.35 -0.20 2.33
N LEU A 75 4.31 0.26 1.51
CA LEU A 75 5.36 1.17 1.94
C LEU A 75 4.75 2.47 2.47
N GLY A 76 3.81 3.07 1.75
CA GLY A 76 3.10 4.26 2.19
C GLY A 76 2.34 4.06 3.51
N CYS A 77 1.72 2.89 3.72
CA CYS A 77 1.15 2.55 5.03
C CYS A 77 2.25 2.47 6.11
N ALA A 78 3.39 1.84 5.83
CA ALA A 78 4.47 1.62 6.81
C ALA A 78 5.13 2.94 7.26
N VAL A 79 5.41 3.86 6.33
CA VAL A 79 6.11 5.12 6.61
C VAL A 79 5.19 6.21 7.14
N GLN A 80 3.88 5.99 7.13
CA GLN A 80 2.87 6.90 7.69
C GLN A 80 2.15 6.31 8.91
N CYS A 81 2.51 5.11 9.39
CA CYS A 81 1.90 4.53 10.59
C CYS A 81 2.46 5.11 11.90
N GLU A 82 1.82 4.79 13.03
CA GLU A 82 2.24 5.20 14.37
C GLU A 82 3.67 4.77 14.72
N ARG A 83 4.16 3.68 14.11
CA ARG A 83 5.51 3.14 14.31
C ARG A 83 6.45 3.44 13.14
N LYS A 84 6.16 4.49 12.36
CA LYS A 84 6.93 4.84 11.15
C LYS A 84 8.42 4.99 11.43
N GLU A 85 8.82 5.52 12.58
CA GLU A 85 10.22 5.74 12.95
C GLU A 85 11.01 4.43 12.93
N GLU A 86 10.43 3.31 13.39
CA GLU A 86 11.08 2.01 13.31
C GLU A 86 11.31 1.55 11.87
N PHE A 87 10.36 1.80 10.97
CA PHE A 87 10.50 1.47 9.56
C PHE A 87 11.53 2.35 8.86
N ILE A 88 11.52 3.65 9.16
CA ILE A 88 12.51 4.62 8.63
C ILE A 88 13.92 4.27 9.10
N GLU A 89 14.12 3.90 10.36
CA GLU A 89 15.43 3.48 10.85
C GLU A 89 15.92 2.19 10.18
N ARG A 90 15.02 1.24 9.86
CA ARG A 90 15.39 0.07 9.06
C ARG A 90 15.78 0.42 7.63
N ILE A 91 15.10 1.37 7.00
CA ILE A 91 15.44 1.83 5.65
C ILE A 91 16.84 2.47 5.64
N LYS A 92 17.15 3.31 6.65
CA LYS A 92 18.47 3.96 6.80
C LYS A 92 19.65 2.99 6.97
N GLN A 93 19.40 1.73 7.31
CA GLN A 93 20.42 0.69 7.44
C GLN A 93 20.75 -0.03 6.12
N LEU A 94 19.99 0.22 5.06
CA LEU A 94 20.23 -0.37 3.73
C LEU A 94 21.39 0.34 3.01
N ASP A 95 21.84 -0.18 1.88
CA ASP A 95 22.81 0.52 1.04
C ASP A 95 22.21 1.80 0.42
N ILE A 96 23.07 2.75 0.04
CA ILE A 96 22.66 4.09 -0.42
C ILE A 96 21.77 4.04 -1.67
N GLU A 97 22.02 3.10 -2.58
CA GLU A 97 21.26 2.97 -3.82
C GLU A 97 19.83 2.48 -3.53
N THR A 98 19.71 1.45 -2.70
CA THR A 98 18.41 0.96 -2.23
C THR A 98 17.66 2.02 -1.42
N GLN A 99 18.35 2.77 -0.55
CA GLN A 99 17.74 3.87 0.20
C GLN A 99 17.15 4.92 -0.74
N ALA A 100 17.92 5.39 -1.73
CA ALA A 100 17.48 6.40 -2.67
C ALA A 100 16.24 5.94 -3.46
N GLY A 101 16.23 4.68 -3.91
CA GLY A 101 15.06 4.09 -4.57
C GLY A 101 13.82 4.06 -3.68
N ILE A 102 13.96 3.63 -2.42
CA ILE A 102 12.83 3.61 -1.47
C ILE A 102 12.34 5.03 -1.17
N VAL A 103 13.24 6.02 -1.00
CA VAL A 103 12.84 7.41 -0.75
C VAL A 103 12.03 8.00 -1.91
N ALA A 104 12.42 7.72 -3.15
CA ALA A 104 11.64 8.14 -4.31
C ALA A 104 10.21 7.57 -4.26
N HIS A 105 10.08 6.28 -3.94
CA HIS A 105 8.77 5.63 -3.78
C HIS A 105 7.97 6.13 -2.58
N ILE A 106 8.63 6.54 -1.48
CA ILE A 106 7.94 7.21 -0.36
C ILE A 106 7.32 8.51 -0.85
N GLN A 107 8.08 9.33 -1.59
CA GLN A 107 7.57 10.59 -2.12
C GLN A 107 6.34 10.39 -3.02
N GLU A 108 6.34 9.33 -3.84
CA GLU A 108 5.20 8.96 -4.69
C GLU A 108 3.90 8.68 -3.90
N VAL A 109 3.96 8.20 -2.66
CA VAL A 109 2.77 7.84 -1.87
C VAL A 109 2.47 8.77 -0.70
N THR A 110 3.28 9.81 -0.51
CA THR A 110 3.05 10.81 0.55
C THR A 110 2.98 12.25 0.03
N HIS A 111 3.57 12.56 -1.14
CA HIS A 111 3.63 13.93 -1.67
C HIS A 111 3.02 14.06 -3.08
N ASN A 112 2.80 12.96 -3.81
CA ASN A 112 2.19 13.02 -5.14
C ASN A 112 0.65 12.87 -5.07
N GLN A 113 -0.05 13.97 -5.31
CA GLN A 113 -1.52 14.04 -5.31
C GLN A 113 -2.18 13.20 -6.41
N GLU A 114 -1.47 12.89 -7.50
CA GLU A 114 -1.97 11.99 -8.54
C GLU A 114 -2.09 10.54 -8.03
N ASN A 115 -1.32 10.19 -7.00
CA ASN A 115 -1.34 8.86 -6.39
C ASN A 115 -2.19 8.81 -5.13
N VAL A 116 -2.03 9.80 -4.24
CA VAL A 116 -2.69 9.84 -2.93
C VAL A 116 -3.10 11.28 -2.63
N PHE A 117 -4.39 11.49 -2.37
CA PHE A 117 -4.96 12.79 -2.03
C PHE A 117 -5.29 12.86 -0.54
N ASP A 118 -4.77 13.86 0.15
CA ASP A 118 -5.02 14.07 1.57
C ASP A 118 -6.36 14.81 1.76
N LEU A 119 -7.29 14.17 2.49
CA LEU A 119 -8.65 14.67 2.66
C LEU A 119 -8.71 15.92 3.54
N GLN A 120 -7.69 16.18 4.36
CA GLN A 120 -7.63 17.38 5.20
C GLN A 120 -7.56 18.67 4.37
N TRP A 121 -7.14 18.57 3.10
CA TRP A 121 -7.16 19.71 2.17
C TRP A 121 -8.57 20.21 1.84
N LEU A 122 -9.59 19.39 2.08
CA LEU A 122 -11.00 19.75 1.89
C LEU A 122 -11.57 20.51 3.10
N GLU A 123 -10.88 20.52 4.24
CA GLU A 123 -11.31 21.20 5.47
C GLU A 123 -10.85 22.67 5.55
N LEU A 124 -10.46 23.28 4.42
CA LEU A 124 -10.21 24.72 4.40
C LEU A 124 -11.50 25.46 4.79
N PRO A 125 -11.47 26.30 5.83
CA PRO A 125 -12.64 27.08 6.19
C PRO A 125 -13.00 27.98 5.01
N ASP A 126 -14.29 28.03 4.66
CA ASP A 126 -14.84 29.00 3.73
C ASP A 126 -14.21 30.37 4.02
N VAL A 127 -13.45 30.87 3.05
CA VAL A 127 -12.84 32.20 3.14
C VAL A 127 -14.00 33.18 3.07
N ALA A 128 -14.40 33.69 4.24
CA ALA A 128 -15.42 34.72 4.41
C ALA A 128 -15.02 36.05 3.75
#